data_AF-A0A956SZY3-F1
#
_entry.id   AF-A0A956SZY3-F1
#
_cell.length_a   1.000
_cell.length_b   1.000
_cell.length_c   1.000
_cell.angle_alpha   90.00
_cell.angle_beta   90.00
_cell.angle_gamma   90.00
#
_symmetry.space_group_name_H-M   'P 1'
#
loop_
_entity.id
_entity.type
_entity.pdbx_description
1 polymer ?
#
loop_
_entity_poly.entity_id
_entity_poly.type
_entity_poly.pdbx_seq_one_letter_code
_entity_poly.pdbx_strand_id
1 'polypeptide(L)'
;MHWAITGLTAAEIIHSNADAKKPHMGLTSWKNAPEGKILKSGVTVAKNYLTADHIGELNRIVSAYLDLAENRAQRKISMTMSDWVGFLDRFLQLSDYPVLRNKGTISALEAKLKAEAEYAEFRVHQDRAYVSDFDREVRRIQELNGEGD
;
A
#
# COMPACT_ATOMS: atom_id res chain seq x y z
N MET A 1 -10.00 8.06 -4.16
CA MET A 1 -9.05 7.53 -5.16
C MET A 1 -8.96 6.02 -5.16
N HIS A 2 -8.63 5.33 -4.06
CA HIS A 2 -8.63 3.85 -4.03
C HIS A 2 -9.94 3.24 -4.58
N TRP A 3 -11.09 3.80 -4.18
CA TRP A 3 -12.41 3.39 -4.67
C TRP A 3 -12.59 3.55 -6.19
N ALA A 4 -12.07 4.64 -6.76
CA ALA A 4 -12.21 4.92 -8.20
C ALA A 4 -11.59 3.81 -9.06
N ILE A 5 -10.56 3.14 -8.54
CA ILE A 5 -9.75 2.16 -9.26
C ILE A 5 -10.19 0.73 -8.91
N THR A 6 -10.44 0.48 -7.62
CA THR A 6 -10.64 -0.88 -7.11
C THR A 6 -12.09 -1.19 -6.75
N GLY A 7 -12.96 -0.17 -6.68
CA GLY A 7 -14.30 -0.31 -6.11
C GLY A 7 -14.31 -0.61 -4.60
N LEU A 8 -13.16 -0.48 -3.92
CA LEU A 8 -13.00 -0.75 -2.51
C LEU A 8 -12.41 0.47 -1.79
N THR A 9 -12.82 0.67 -0.54
CA THR A 9 -12.18 1.64 0.35
C THR A 9 -10.81 1.12 0.79
N ALA A 10 -9.94 2.02 1.27
CA ALA A 10 -8.63 1.61 1.77
C ALA A 10 -8.72 0.57 2.90
N ALA A 11 -9.74 0.69 3.78
CA ALA A 11 -9.99 -0.26 4.84
C ALA A 11 -10.41 -1.63 4.29
N GLU A 12 -11.33 -1.65 3.32
CA GLU A 12 -11.77 -2.90 2.67
C GLU A 12 -10.62 -3.59 1.94
N ILE A 13 -9.75 -2.84 1.25
CA ILE A 13 -8.56 -3.39 0.58
C ILE A 13 -7.64 -4.09 1.58
N ILE A 14 -7.33 -3.44 2.69
CA ILE A 14 -6.47 -4.02 3.73
C ILE A 14 -7.17 -5.27 4.31
N HIS A 15 -8.44 -5.14 4.66
CA HIS A 15 -9.19 -6.22 5.29
C HIS A 15 -9.35 -7.44 4.37
N SER A 16 -9.57 -7.26 3.07
CA SER A 16 -9.76 -8.37 2.13
C SER A 16 -8.43 -9.04 1.73
N ASN A 17 -7.33 -8.30 1.71
CA ASN A 17 -6.06 -8.79 1.17
C ASN A 17 -5.06 -9.26 2.23
N ALA A 18 -5.07 -8.69 3.44
CA ALA A 18 -4.18 -9.11 4.52
C ALA A 18 -4.51 -10.54 4.97
N ASP A 19 -3.58 -11.46 4.71
CA ASP A 19 -3.74 -12.90 4.98
C ASP A 19 -2.37 -13.54 5.20
N ALA A 20 -2.11 -14.06 6.40
CA ALA A 20 -0.84 -14.68 6.78
C ALA A 20 -0.48 -15.92 5.98
N LYS A 21 -1.45 -16.57 5.33
CA LYS A 21 -1.23 -17.79 4.54
C LYS A 21 -0.78 -17.49 3.12
N LYS A 22 -0.96 -16.26 2.64
CA LYS A 22 -0.52 -15.84 1.31
C LYS A 22 0.97 -15.52 1.30
N PRO A 23 1.65 -15.70 0.14
CA PRO A 23 3.00 -15.17 -0.05
C PRO A 23 3.03 -13.68 0.29
N HIS A 24 4.03 -13.28 1.08
CA HIS A 24 4.21 -11.89 1.51
C HIS A 24 2.95 -11.26 2.14
N MET A 25 2.10 -12.06 2.80
CA MET A 25 0.80 -11.65 3.34
C MET A 25 -0.20 -11.06 2.31
N GLY A 26 0.01 -11.31 1.01
CA GLY A 26 -0.76 -10.68 -0.06
C GLY A 26 -0.29 -9.28 -0.44
N LEU A 27 0.81 -8.78 0.14
CA LEU A 27 1.42 -7.53 -0.31
C LEU A 27 2.06 -7.71 -1.68
N THR A 28 1.85 -6.73 -2.55
CA THR A 28 2.50 -6.60 -3.85
C THR A 28 3.74 -5.69 -3.79
N SER A 29 3.81 -4.80 -2.81
CA SER A 29 4.95 -3.90 -2.59
C SER A 29 5.13 -3.57 -1.11
N TRP A 30 6.38 -3.48 -0.65
CA TRP A 30 6.73 -3.01 0.70
C TRP A 30 8.12 -2.36 0.68
N LYS A 31 8.47 -1.66 1.76
CA LYS A 31 9.68 -0.82 1.83
C LYS A 31 10.97 -1.54 1.43
N ASN A 32 11.10 -2.81 1.81
CA ASN A 32 12.31 -3.59 1.60
C ASN A 32 12.10 -4.69 0.53
N ALA A 33 11.08 -4.57 -0.31
CA ALA A 33 10.83 -5.56 -1.37
C ALA A 33 12.00 -5.59 -2.39
N PRO A 34 12.30 -6.74 -3.02
CA PRO A 34 11.68 -8.05 -2.80
C PRO A 34 12.35 -8.89 -1.71
N GLU A 35 13.59 -8.59 -1.32
CA GLU A 35 14.41 -9.48 -0.47
C GLU A 35 14.33 -9.20 1.04
N GLY A 36 13.74 -8.08 1.45
CA GLY A 36 13.69 -7.67 2.84
C GLY A 36 12.38 -7.99 3.55
N LYS A 37 12.44 -7.97 4.88
CA LYS A 37 11.30 -8.26 5.75
C LYS A 37 10.12 -7.31 5.53
N ILE A 38 8.93 -7.88 5.58
CA ILE A 38 7.68 -7.14 5.77
C ILE A 38 7.66 -6.59 7.18
N LEU A 39 7.26 -5.32 7.29
CA LEU A 39 7.15 -4.61 8.56
C LEU A 39 5.68 -4.38 8.89
N LYS A 40 5.36 -4.34 10.18
CA LYS A 40 4.01 -4.07 10.70
C LYS A 40 3.41 -2.78 10.13
N SER A 41 4.22 -1.74 9.94
CA SER A 41 3.76 -0.47 9.35
C SER A 41 3.37 -0.59 7.88
N GLY A 42 3.89 -1.59 7.17
CA GLY A 42 3.58 -1.83 5.76
C GLY A 42 2.25 -2.56 5.57
N VAL A 43 1.84 -3.43 6.50
CA VAL A 43 0.62 -4.23 6.36
C VAL A 43 -0.67 -3.42 6.53
N THR A 44 -0.59 -2.23 7.12
CA THR A 44 -1.74 -1.32 7.32
C THR A 44 -1.89 -0.30 6.19
N VAL A 45 -1.12 -0.41 5.11
CA VAL A 45 -1.13 0.54 3.98
C VAL A 45 -1.82 -0.12 2.79
N ALA A 46 -3.01 0.36 2.42
CA ALA A 46 -3.80 -0.20 1.32
C ALA A 46 -3.04 -0.26 -0.02
N LYS A 47 -2.24 0.78 -0.31
CA LYS A 47 -1.40 0.86 -1.53
C LYS A 47 -0.50 -0.36 -1.70
N ASN A 48 -0.02 -0.95 -0.60
CA ASN A 48 0.90 -2.08 -0.62
C ASN A 48 0.25 -3.39 -1.09
N TYR A 49 -1.09 -3.43 -1.22
CA TYR A 49 -1.86 -4.55 -1.74
C TYR A 49 -2.34 -4.33 -3.17
N LEU A 50 -1.98 -3.22 -3.82
CA LEU A 50 -2.40 -2.89 -5.17
C LEU A 50 -1.45 -3.47 -6.22
N THR A 51 -1.99 -3.95 -7.33
CA THR A 51 -1.19 -4.41 -8.48
C THR A 51 -0.47 -3.24 -9.16
N ALA A 52 0.53 -3.55 -9.99
CA ALA A 52 1.23 -2.53 -10.78
C ALA A 52 0.27 -1.69 -11.66
N ASP A 53 -0.76 -2.34 -12.23
CA ASP A 53 -1.77 -1.68 -13.06
C ASP A 53 -2.61 -0.69 -12.24
N HIS A 54 -3.10 -1.12 -11.06
CA HIS A 54 -3.84 -0.25 -10.15
C HIS A 54 -2.97 0.95 -9.69
N ILE A 55 -1.68 0.73 -9.44
CA ILE A 55 -0.75 1.81 -9.07
C ILE A 55 -0.53 2.77 -10.24
N GLY A 56 -0.35 2.26 -11.45
CA GLY A 56 -0.19 3.09 -12.65
C GLY A 56 -1.41 3.96 -12.92
N GLU A 57 -2.60 3.39 -12.80
CA GLU A 57 -3.86 4.12 -12.89
C GLU A 57 -4.00 5.16 -11.76
N LEU A 58 -3.71 4.79 -10.51
CA LEU A 58 -3.73 5.71 -9.37
C LEU A 58 -2.83 6.92 -9.59
N ASN A 59 -1.60 6.67 -10.05
CA ASN A 59 -0.64 7.74 -10.31
C ASN A 59 -1.16 8.67 -11.40
N ARG A 60 -1.69 8.15 -12.52
CA ARG A 60 -2.24 8.96 -13.62
C ARG A 60 -3.37 9.87 -13.15
N ILE A 61 -4.35 9.33 -12.42
CA ILE A 61 -5.50 10.11 -11.95
C ILE A 61 -5.06 11.15 -10.91
N VAL A 62 -4.19 10.77 -9.96
CA VAL A 62 -3.69 11.70 -8.94
C VAL A 62 -2.88 12.83 -9.55
N SER A 63 -1.99 12.54 -10.50
CA SER A 63 -1.23 13.55 -11.23
C SER A 63 -2.17 14.52 -11.97
N ALA A 64 -3.11 14.01 -12.76
CA ALA A 64 -4.07 14.85 -13.48
C ALA A 64 -4.90 15.76 -12.53
N TYR A 65 -5.31 15.24 -11.37
CA TYR A 65 -6.01 16.03 -10.36
C TYR A 65 -5.12 17.14 -9.77
N LEU A 66 -3.85 16.83 -9.49
CA LEU A 66 -2.88 17.80 -8.96
C LEU A 66 -2.57 18.91 -9.97
N ASP A 67 -2.44 18.58 -11.27
CA ASP A 67 -2.21 19.56 -12.34
C ASP A 67 -3.38 20.56 -12.41
N LEU A 68 -4.62 20.07 -12.27
CA LEU A 68 -5.81 20.92 -12.23
C LEU A 68 -5.85 21.80 -10.96
N ALA A 69 -5.46 21.24 -9.83
CA ALA A 69 -5.39 21.98 -8.57
C ALA A 69 -4.32 23.07 -8.63
N GLU A 70 -3.15 22.78 -9.21
CA GLU A 70 -2.07 23.73 -9.45
C GLU A 70 -2.52 24.86 -10.37
N ASN A 71 -3.18 24.54 -11.49
CA ASN A 71 -3.68 25.58 -12.41
C ASN A 71 -4.64 26.56 -11.70
N ARG A 72 -5.53 26.04 -10.84
CA ARG A 72 -6.45 26.88 -10.04
C ARG A 72 -5.71 27.75 -9.04
N ALA A 73 -4.70 27.19 -8.38
CA ALA A 73 -3.84 27.93 -7.45
C ALA A 73 -3.07 29.05 -8.16
N GLN A 74 -2.46 28.76 -9.32
CA GLN A 74 -1.75 29.75 -10.15
C GLN A 74 -2.68 30.90 -10.59
N ARG A 75 -3.95 30.58 -10.89
CA ARG A 75 -4.98 31.57 -11.24
C ARG A 75 -5.57 32.31 -10.03
N LYS A 76 -5.07 32.06 -8.82
CA LYS A 76 -5.54 32.65 -7.56
C LYS A 76 -7.04 32.44 -7.33
N ILE A 77 -7.57 31.30 -7.79
CA ILE A 77 -8.95 30.91 -7.50
C ILE A 77 -8.97 30.37 -6.08
N SER A 78 -9.46 31.18 -5.13
CA SER A 78 -9.62 30.75 -3.74
C SER A 78 -10.66 29.64 -3.65
N MET A 79 -10.31 28.56 -2.96
CA MET A 79 -11.17 27.39 -2.75
C MET A 79 -11.10 26.95 -1.30
N THR A 80 -12.25 26.62 -0.73
CA THR A 80 -12.33 25.99 0.59
C THR A 80 -12.10 24.47 0.47
N MET A 81 -11.86 23.80 1.61
CA MET A 81 -11.75 22.33 1.62
C MET A 81 -13.02 21.64 1.10
N SER A 82 -14.20 22.22 1.35
CA SER A 82 -15.46 21.70 0.81
C SER A 82 -15.53 21.82 -0.71
N ASP A 83 -15.01 22.92 -1.26
CA ASP A 83 -14.96 23.12 -2.72
C ASP A 83 -14.03 22.11 -3.39
N TRP A 84 -12.91 21.77 -2.74
CA TRP A 84 -11.99 20.74 -3.21
C TRP A 84 -12.62 19.34 -3.24
N VAL A 85 -13.41 18.98 -2.22
CA VAL A 85 -14.15 17.71 -2.21
C VAL A 85 -15.13 17.65 -3.39
N GLY A 86 -15.95 18.69 -3.57
CA GLY A 86 -16.89 18.73 -4.69
C GLY A 86 -16.20 18.79 -6.07
N PHE A 87 -15.02 19.41 -6.15
CA PHE A 87 -14.22 19.43 -7.37
C PHE A 87 -13.65 18.06 -7.71
N LEU A 88 -13.14 17.33 -6.72
CA LEU A 88 -12.68 15.96 -6.89
C LEU A 88 -13.80 15.04 -7.39
N ASP A 89 -15.00 15.12 -6.80
CA ASP A 89 -16.13 14.30 -7.22
C ASP A 89 -16.54 14.59 -8.68
N ARG A 90 -16.56 15.87 -9.08
CA ARG A 90 -16.84 16.24 -10.49
C ARG A 90 -15.75 15.77 -11.44
N PHE A 91 -14.49 15.88 -11.04
CA PHE A 91 -13.36 15.39 -11.82
C PHE A 91 -13.47 13.88 -12.06
N LEU A 92 -13.73 13.11 -11.01
CA LEU A 92 -13.91 11.66 -11.13
C LEU A 92 -15.10 11.31 -12.04
N GLN A 93 -16.25 12.00 -11.90
CA GLN A 93 -17.41 11.78 -12.76
C GLN A 93 -17.14 12.11 -14.23
N LEU A 94 -16.43 13.21 -14.51
CA LEU A 94 -16.08 13.62 -15.88
C LEU A 94 -15.13 12.63 -16.55
N SER A 95 -14.29 11.97 -15.76
CA SER A 95 -13.35 10.93 -16.20
C SER A 95 -13.94 9.52 -16.12
N ASP A 96 -15.26 9.38 -16.00
CA ASP A 96 -15.99 8.11 -15.93
C ASP A 96 -15.56 7.16 -14.80
N TYR A 97 -14.97 7.70 -13.73
CA TYR A 97 -14.62 6.92 -12.54
C TYR A 97 -15.78 6.85 -11.54
N PRO A 98 -15.95 5.70 -10.85
CA PRO A 98 -16.94 5.57 -9.79
C PRO A 98 -16.59 6.45 -8.60
N VAL A 99 -17.58 7.21 -8.12
CA VAL A 99 -17.46 8.03 -6.91
C VAL A 99 -18.04 7.26 -5.72
N LEU A 100 -17.28 7.25 -4.62
CA LEU A 100 -17.73 6.66 -3.36
C LEU A 100 -18.86 7.51 -2.76
N ARG A 101 -20.09 6.98 -2.74
CA ARG A 101 -21.27 7.66 -2.17
C ARG A 101 -21.60 7.23 -0.74
N ASN A 102 -21.00 6.16 -0.25
CA ASN A 102 -21.22 5.62 1.09
C ASN A 102 -19.91 5.61 1.90
N LYS A 103 -19.94 5.18 3.15
CA LYS A 103 -18.75 5.16 4.02
C LYS A 103 -17.90 3.88 3.89
N GLY A 104 -18.25 2.98 2.98
CA GLY A 104 -17.77 1.60 2.97
C GLY A 104 -18.44 0.75 4.05
N THR A 105 -18.07 -0.53 4.08
CA THR A 105 -18.60 -1.53 5.03
C THR A 105 -17.64 -1.79 6.20
N ILE A 106 -16.34 -1.65 5.98
CA ILE A 106 -15.29 -1.96 6.96
C ILE A 106 -14.70 -0.68 7.54
N SER A 107 -14.54 -0.65 8.86
CA SER A 107 -13.89 0.48 9.54
C SER A 107 -12.36 0.43 9.42
N ALA A 108 -11.71 1.59 9.45
CA ALA A 108 -10.25 1.66 9.42
C ALA A 108 -9.60 0.94 10.62
N LEU A 109 -10.26 0.95 11.78
CA LEU A 109 -9.77 0.27 12.98
C LEU A 109 -9.84 -1.25 12.83
N GLU A 110 -10.97 -1.77 12.34
CA GLU A 110 -11.17 -3.19 12.10
C GLU A 110 -10.17 -3.74 11.09
N ALA A 111 -10.00 -3.05 9.96
CA ALA A 111 -9.00 -3.40 8.95
C ALA A 111 -7.58 -3.42 9.52
N LYS A 112 -7.22 -2.42 10.36
CA LYS A 112 -5.93 -2.36 11.03
C LYS A 112 -5.73 -3.52 11.99
N LEU A 113 -6.69 -3.79 12.88
CA LEU A 113 -6.60 -4.88 13.85
C LEU A 113 -6.43 -6.23 13.17
N LYS A 114 -7.21 -6.49 12.11
CA LYS A 114 -7.05 -7.71 11.31
C LYS A 114 -5.64 -7.80 10.71
N ALA A 115 -5.18 -6.78 9.99
CA ALA A 115 -3.86 -6.83 9.34
C ALA A 115 -2.72 -7.01 10.35
N GLU A 116 -2.82 -6.41 11.53
CA GLU A 116 -1.84 -6.59 12.60
C GLU A 116 -1.86 -8.01 13.20
N ALA A 117 -3.04 -8.62 13.32
CA ALA A 117 -3.18 -10.01 13.79
C ALA A 117 -2.57 -11.00 12.79
N GLU A 118 -2.92 -10.88 11.51
CA GLU A 118 -2.33 -11.67 10.42
C GLU A 118 -0.80 -11.48 10.37
N TYR A 119 -0.32 -10.26 10.61
CA TYR A 119 1.12 -10.00 10.64
C TYR A 119 1.81 -10.68 11.81
N ALA A 120 1.17 -10.77 12.98
CA ALA A 120 1.74 -11.45 14.13
C ALA A 120 1.98 -12.93 13.85
N GLU A 121 1.05 -13.59 13.15
CA GLU A 121 1.19 -14.98 12.69
C GLU A 121 2.28 -15.10 11.62
N PHE A 122 2.22 -14.29 10.56
CA PHE A 122 3.17 -14.33 9.45
C PHE A 122 4.61 -14.05 9.90
N ARG A 123 4.81 -13.09 10.81
CA ARG A 123 6.14 -12.69 11.29
C ARG A 123 6.91 -13.86 11.87
N VAL A 124 6.27 -14.79 12.58
CA VAL A 124 6.93 -15.97 13.15
C VAL A 124 7.54 -16.84 12.06
N HIS A 125 6.82 -17.03 10.96
CA HIS A 125 7.32 -17.77 9.79
C HIS A 125 8.41 -16.99 9.05
N GLN A 126 8.20 -15.69 8.83
CA GLN A 126 9.19 -14.83 8.18
C GLN A 126 10.51 -14.78 8.94
N ASP A 127 10.48 -14.62 10.27
CA ASP A 127 11.68 -14.50 11.09
C ASP A 127 12.49 -15.80 11.14
N ARG A 128 11.83 -16.97 11.06
CA ARG A 128 12.51 -18.27 10.97
C ARG A 128 13.16 -18.50 9.60
N ALA A 129 12.53 -18.01 8.53
CA ALA A 129 13.01 -18.19 7.17
C ALA A 129 14.06 -17.13 6.77
N TYR A 130 14.09 -15.99 7.45
CA TYR A 130 14.96 -14.87 7.09
C TYR A 130 16.40 -15.11 7.53
N VAL A 131 17.32 -15.04 6.58
CA VAL A 131 18.76 -15.03 6.81
C VAL A 131 19.24 -13.59 6.71
N SER A 132 19.80 -13.04 7.79
CA SER A 132 20.33 -11.68 7.79
C SER A 132 21.56 -11.57 6.88
N ASP A 133 21.83 -10.37 6.36
CA ASP A 133 23.07 -10.09 5.63
C ASP A 133 24.30 -10.33 6.53
N PHE A 134 24.15 -10.11 7.84
CA PHE A 134 25.15 -10.51 8.82
C PHE A 134 25.36 -12.03 8.85
N ASP A 135 24.27 -12.81 8.87
CA ASP A 135 24.37 -14.27 8.89
C ASP A 135 24.99 -14.80 7.59
N ARG A 136 24.70 -14.14 6.45
CA ARG A 136 25.34 -14.42 5.16
C ARG A 136 26.84 -14.13 5.21
N GLU A 137 27.23 -12.99 5.75
CA GLU A 137 28.64 -12.60 5.83
C GLU A 137 29.43 -13.47 6.82
N VAL A 138 28.84 -13.85 7.96
CA VAL A 138 29.47 -14.79 8.90
C VAL A 138 29.71 -16.15 8.23
N ARG A 139 28.74 -16.69 7.49
CA ARG A 139 28.92 -17.94 6.74
C ARG A 139 30.02 -17.82 5.71
N ARG A 140 30.04 -16.72 4.95
CA ARG A 140 31.08 -16.45 3.95
C ARG A 140 32.48 -16.42 4.57
N ILE A 141 32.64 -15.76 5.72
CA ILE A 141 33.93 -15.71 6.43
C ILE A 141 34.32 -17.11 6.96
N GLN A 142 33.35 -17.90 7.44
CA GLN A 142 33.60 -19.27 7.89
C GLN A 142 34.02 -20.20 6.75
N GLU A 143 33.40 -20.08 5.57
CA GLU A 143 33.76 -20.84 4.37
C GLU A 143 35.19 -20.48 3.88
N LEU A 144 35.53 -19.19 3.84
CA LEU A 144 36.87 -18.73 3.46
C LEU A 144 37.98 -19.18 4.42
N ASN A 145 37.66 -19.33 5.71
CA ASN A 145 38.62 -19.83 6.71
C ASN A 145 38.72 -21.37 6.73
N GLY A 146 37.79 -22.09 6.10
CA GLY A 146 37.77 -23.55 6.04
C GLY A 146 38.46 -24.15 4.81
N GLU A 147 38.77 -23.35 3.78
CA GLU A 147 39.50 -23.78 2.57
C GLU A 147 41.03 -23.61 2.69
N GLY A 148 41.53 -23.24 3.89
CA GLY A 148 42.94 -22.92 4.16
C GLY A 148 43.74 -23.94 4.97
N ASP A 149 43.14 -25.08 5.37
CA ASP A 149 43.80 -26.22 6.04
C ASP A 149 43.81 -27.47 5.12
#